data_AF-A0A8T6V219-F1
#
_entry.id   AF-A0A8T6V219-F1
#
_cell.length_a   1.000
_cell.length_b   1.000
_cell.length_c   1.000
_cell.angle_alpha   90.00
_cell.angle_beta   90.00
_cell.angle_gamma   90.00
#
_symmetry.space_group_name_H-M   'P 1'
#
loop_
_entity.id
_entity.type
_entity.pdbx_description
1 polymer ?
#
loop_
_entity_poly.entity_id
_entity_poly.type
_entity_poly.pdbx_seq_one_letter_code
_entity_poly.pdbx_strand_id
1 'polypeptide(L)'
;MKIEVLTTPDCSNCNIVEKFLDELGFEYSVIDVTENPDYLEKYPIFTASGIVIDGKLEFTGVPKKEKLAEKLTRTKNLSNIKSHH
;
A
#
# COMPACT_ATOMS: atom_id res chain seq x y z
N MET A 1 2.77 -2.30 -11.67
CA MET A 1 1.98 -2.25 -10.43
C MET A 1 2.75 -1.40 -9.45
N LYS A 2 2.16 -0.30 -8.97
CA LYS A 2 2.80 0.59 -7.99
C LYS A 2 2.23 0.31 -6.60
N ILE A 3 3.08 0.09 -5.60
CA ILE A 3 2.66 -0.05 -4.20
C ILE A 3 3.20 1.13 -3.42
N GLU A 4 2.32 1.85 -2.74
CA GLU A 4 2.65 3.01 -1.93
C GLU A 4 2.13 2.78 -0.51
N VAL A 5 3.04 2.76 0.46
CA VAL A 5 2.73 2.65 1.88
C VAL A 5 2.66 4.05 2.44
N LEU A 6 1.48 4.47 2.85
CA LEU A 6 1.23 5.76 3.45
C LEU A 6 1.55 5.65 4.94
N THR A 7 2.57 6.38 5.38
CA THR A 7 3.06 6.42 6.76
C THR A 7 2.98 7.82 7.35
N THR A 8 3.21 7.93 8.65
CA THR A 8 3.49 9.20 9.35
C THR A 8 4.74 9.01 10.22
N PRO A 9 5.51 10.07 10.53
CA PRO A 9 6.79 9.97 11.23
C PRO A 9 6.70 9.30 12.62
N ASP A 10 5.54 9.31 13.27
CA ASP A 10 5.35 8.68 14.59
C ASP A 10 4.91 7.19 14.52
N CYS A 11 4.84 6.60 13.32
CA CYS A 11 4.26 5.27 13.16
C CYS A 11 5.23 4.13 13.51
N SER A 12 5.39 3.87 14.81
CA SER A 12 6.22 2.76 15.32
C SER A 12 5.82 1.36 14.79
N ASN A 13 4.59 1.19 14.30
CA ASN A 13 4.05 -0.08 13.82
C ASN A 13 3.98 -0.22 12.28
N CYS A 14 4.33 0.82 11.51
CA CYS A 14 4.20 0.80 10.04
C CYS A 14 5.17 -0.18 9.36
N ASN A 15 6.29 -0.49 10.03
CA ASN A 15 7.32 -1.44 9.57
C ASN A 15 6.77 -2.87 9.31
N ILE A 16 5.63 -3.24 9.90
CA ILE A 16 5.02 -4.56 9.66
C ILE A 16 4.62 -4.74 8.19
N VAL A 17 4.05 -3.70 7.57
CA VAL A 17 3.62 -3.75 6.17
C VAL A 17 4.82 -3.84 5.24
N GLU A 18 5.83 -3.02 5.51
CA GLU A 18 7.11 -3.01 4.80
C GLU A 18 7.76 -4.39 4.82
N LYS A 19 7.82 -5.04 5.99
CA LYS A 19 8.30 -6.42 6.14
C LYS A 19 7.52 -7.41 5.31
N PHE A 20 6.18 -7.33 5.30
CA PHE A 20 5.38 -8.24 4.50
C PHE A 20 5.67 -8.07 3.01
N LEU A 21 5.83 -6.83 2.54
CA LEU A 21 6.14 -6.54 1.14
C LEU A 21 7.53 -7.05 0.76
N ASP A 22 8.51 -6.85 1.63
CA ASP A 22 9.88 -7.34 1.48
C ASP A 22 9.94 -8.88 1.45
N GLU A 23 9.28 -9.55 2.39
CA GLU A 23 9.16 -11.02 2.42
C GLU A 23 8.46 -11.60 1.19
N LEU A 24 7.51 -10.86 0.62
CA LEU A 24 6.80 -11.25 -0.61
C LEU A 24 7.59 -10.86 -1.88
N GLY A 25 8.69 -10.12 -1.77
CA GLY A 25 9.52 -9.67 -2.89
C GLY A 25 8.85 -8.63 -3.78
N PHE A 26 8.00 -7.76 -3.22
CA PHE A 26 7.38 -6.65 -3.96
C PHE A 26 8.08 -5.33 -3.67
N GLU A 27 8.31 -4.54 -4.73
CA GLU A 27 8.77 -3.16 -4.59
C GLU A 27 7.64 -2.26 -4.09
N TYR A 28 7.97 -1.39 -3.14
CA TYR A 28 7.05 -0.42 -2.54
C TYR A 28 7.74 0.91 -2.30
N SER A 29 6.96 1.98 -2.23
CA SER A 29 7.42 3.31 -1.84
C SER A 29 6.73 3.74 -0.56
N VAL A 30 7.49 4.24 0.40
CA VAL A 30 6.96 4.80 1.63
C VAL A 30 6.71 6.28 1.38
N ILE A 31 5.48 6.73 1.60
CA ILE A 31 5.06 8.13 1.43
C ILE A 31 4.66 8.66 2.80
N ASP A 32 5.35 9.69 3.26
CA ASP A 32 4.91 10.43 4.43
C ASP A 32 3.78 11.38 4.04
N VAL A 33 2.58 11.09 4.55
CA VAL A 33 1.40 11.92 4.27
C VAL A 33 1.43 13.24 5.03
N THR A 34 2.27 13.37 6.08
CA THR A 34 2.42 14.62 6.82
C THR A 34 3.24 15.65 6.04
N GLU A 35 4.16 15.19 5.19
CA GLU A 35 4.94 16.04 4.27
C GLU A 35 4.17 16.34 2.96
N ASN A 36 3.11 15.56 2.66
CA ASN A 36 2.37 15.64 1.40
C ASN A 36 0.86 15.84 1.64
N PRO A 37 0.39 17.08 1.81
CA PRO A 37 -1.03 17.37 2.11
C PRO A 37 -2.00 16.88 1.03
N ASP A 38 -1.57 16.78 -0.24
CA ASP A 38 -2.38 16.23 -1.34
C ASP A 38 -2.85 14.80 -1.05
N TYR A 39 -2.04 13.99 -0.38
CA TYR A 39 -2.42 12.62 -0.01
C TYR A 39 -3.47 12.60 1.10
N LEU A 40 -3.44 13.56 2.02
CA LEU A 40 -4.46 13.71 3.08
C LEU A 40 -5.82 14.14 2.50
N GLU A 41 -5.81 14.96 1.44
CA GLU A 41 -7.03 15.34 0.73
C GLU A 41 -7.56 14.20 -0.15
N LYS A 42 -6.66 13.47 -0.82
CA LYS A 42 -7.00 12.41 -1.76
C LYS A 42 -7.46 11.12 -1.09
N TYR A 43 -6.93 10.83 0.09
CA TYR A 43 -7.25 9.62 0.83
C TYR A 43 -7.75 9.98 2.23
N PRO A 44 -8.96 9.54 2.64
CA PRO A 44 -9.53 9.84 3.95
C PRO A 44 -8.89 8.98 5.05
N ILE A 45 -7.57 9.09 5.22
CA ILE A 45 -6.80 8.27 6.13
C ILE A 45 -6.54 9.06 7.39
N PHE A 46 -7.35 8.80 8.40
CA PHE A 46 -7.16 9.35 9.74
C PHE A 46 -6.10 8.58 10.54
N THR A 47 -5.63 7.46 10.02
CA THR A 47 -4.69 6.55 10.69
C THR A 47 -3.47 6.28 9.81
N ALA A 48 -2.28 6.42 10.40
CA ALA A 48 -0.99 6.49 9.74
C ALA A 48 -0.54 5.27 8.90
N SER A 49 -1.34 4.25 8.65
CA SER A 49 -0.89 3.01 7.96
C SER A 49 -1.78 2.68 6.76
N GLY A 50 -1.80 3.54 5.75
CA GLY A 50 -2.55 3.28 4.50
C GLY A 50 -1.72 2.46 3.50
N ILE A 51 -2.36 1.62 2.68
CA ILE A 51 -1.71 0.97 1.55
C ILE A 51 -2.47 1.32 0.27
N VAL A 52 -1.77 2.00 -0.61
CA VAL A 52 -2.24 2.38 -1.94
C VAL A 52 -1.62 1.45 -2.96
N ILE A 53 -2.46 0.86 -3.80
CA ILE A 53 -2.02 0.00 -4.91
C ILE A 53 -2.55 0.64 -6.19
N ASP A 54 -1.64 1.01 -7.09
CA ASP A 54 -1.95 1.63 -8.38
C ASP A 54 -2.80 2.92 -8.22
N GLY A 55 -2.47 3.74 -7.22
CA GLY A 55 -3.18 4.99 -6.93
C GLY A 55 -4.55 4.81 -6.27
N LYS A 56 -4.90 3.60 -5.83
CA LYS A 56 -6.14 3.31 -5.10
C LYS A 56 -5.84 2.85 -3.68
N LEU A 57 -6.48 3.47 -2.70
CA LEU A 57 -6.40 3.04 -1.30
C LEU A 57 -7.12 1.69 -1.14
N GLU A 58 -6.35 0.64 -0.89
CA GLU A 58 -6.86 -0.73 -0.79
C GLU A 58 -6.91 -1.23 0.65
N PHE A 59 -6.04 -0.69 1.52
CA PHE A 59 -6.03 -1.01 2.94
C PHE A 59 -5.81 0.24 3.79
N THR A 60 -6.40 0.23 4.98
CA THR A 60 -6.21 1.23 6.04
C THR A 60 -5.84 0.48 7.31
N GLY A 61 -4.74 0.84 7.96
CA GLY A 61 -4.14 0.07 9.03
C GLY A 61 -3.16 -1.00 8.55
N VAL A 62 -2.59 -1.75 9.49
CA VAL A 62 -1.77 -2.93 9.20
C VAL A 62 -2.71 -4.10 8.81
N PRO A 63 -2.74 -4.54 7.54
CA PRO A 63 -3.55 -5.70 7.15
C PRO A 63 -2.90 -7.01 7.62
N LYS A 64 -3.65 -8.11 7.50
CA LYS A 64 -3.07 -9.45 7.63
C LYS A 64 -2.19 -9.76 6.42
N LYS A 65 -1.02 -10.38 6.66
CA LYS A 65 -0.06 -10.81 5.61
C LYS A 65 -0.73 -11.60 4.49
N GLU A 66 -1.60 -12.56 4.84
CA GLU A 66 -2.32 -13.39 3.87
C GLU A 66 -3.21 -12.57 2.94
N LYS A 67 -4.00 -11.64 3.51
CA LYS A 67 -4.90 -10.77 2.75
C LYS A 67 -4.15 -9.81 1.84
N LEU A 68 -3.02 -9.30 2.31
CA LEU A 68 -2.13 -8.47 1.51
C LEU A 68 -1.55 -9.28 0.34
N ALA A 69 -0.98 -10.45 0.61
CA ALA A 69 -0.40 -11.33 -0.41
C ALA A 69 -1.42 -11.75 -1.47
N GLU A 70 -2.62 -12.17 -1.06
CA GLU A 70 -3.73 -12.50 -1.97
C GLU A 70 -4.06 -11.32 -2.88
N LYS A 71 -4.16 -10.10 -2.31
CA LYS A 71 -4.54 -8.91 -3.06
C LYS A 71 -3.45 -8.51 -4.06
N LEU A 72 -2.19 -8.47 -3.64
CA LEU A 72 -1.05 -8.15 -4.50
C LEU A 72 -0.91 -9.16 -5.64
N THR A 73 -1.06 -10.46 -5.33
CA THR A 73 -0.99 -11.54 -6.32
C THR A 73 -2.14 -11.44 -7.33
N ARG A 74 -3.36 -11.12 -6.86
CA ARG A 74 -4.52 -10.89 -7.71
C ARG A 74 -4.33 -9.67 -8.60
N THR A 75 -3.83 -8.56 -8.06
CA THR A 75 -3.57 -7.34 -8.83
C THR A 75 -2.49 -7.57 -9.89
N LYS A 76 -1.40 -8.28 -9.55
CA LYS A 76 -0.34 -8.67 -10.48
C LYS A 76 -0.88 -9.52 -11.64
N ASN A 77 -1.79 -10.46 -11.36
CA ASN A 77 -2.46 -11.25 -12.40
C ASN A 77 -3.38 -10.40 -13.27
N LEU A 78 -4.18 -9.50 -12.67
CA LEU A 78 -5.08 -8.60 -13.40
C LEU A 78 -4.36 -7.72 -14.43
N SER A 79 -3.16 -7.24 -14.11
CA SER A 79 -2.31 -6.50 -15.05
C SER A 79 -1.86 -7.33 -16.27
N ASN A 80 -1.81 -8.65 -16.18
CA ASN A 80 -1.48 -9.53 -17.32
C ASN A 80 -2.68 -9.83 -18.23
N ILE A 81 -3.92 -9.69 -17.73
CA ILE A 81 -5.14 -10.01 -18.49
C ILE A 81 -5.66 -8.80 -19.28
N LYS A 82 -5.30 -7.58 -18.89
CA LYS A 82 -5.76 -6.34 -19.54
C LYS A 82 -5.04 -6.01 -20.87
N SER A 83 -4.11 -6.84 -21.33
CA SER A 83 -3.40 -6.64 -22.62
C SER A 83 -4.05 -7.36 -23.82
N HIS A 84 -5.30 -7.84 -23.70
CA HIS A 84 -6.08 -8.36 -24.82
C HIS A 84 -7.46 -7.69 -24.84
N HIS A 85 -7.53 -6.47 -25.37
CA HIS A 85 -8.70 -5.99 -26.09
C HIS A 85 -8.31 -4.90 -27.07
#